data_AF-A0A9E5VA30-F1
#
_entry.id   AF-A0A9E5VA30-F1
#
_cell.length_a   1.000
_cell.length_b   1.000
_cell.length_c   1.000
_cell.angle_alpha   90.00
_cell.angle_beta   90.00
_cell.angle_gamma   90.00
#
_symmetry.space_group_name_H-M   'P 1'
#
loop_
_entity.id
_entity.type
_entity.pdbx_description
1 polymer ?
#
loop_
_entity_poly.entity_id
_entity_poly.type
_entity_poly.pdbx_seq_one_letter_code
_entity_poly.pdbx_strand_id
1 'polypeptide(L)'
;MLFMIIERFQNNDMLPIYKRIRDEGRMFPEGLRYIDSWVEPNFSRCFQLMECDDLCLLQEWILKWNGSGATFEIVPVVSSEKTRKVVAPLLDNL
;
A
#
# COMPACT_ATOMS: atom_id res chain seq x y z
N MET A 1 6.84 -2.11 10.57
CA MET A 1 5.46 -1.56 10.76
C MET A 1 4.60 -1.85 9.54
N LEU A 2 3.26 -1.97 9.67
CA LEU A 2 2.36 -2.23 8.54
C LEU A 2 1.73 -0.94 7.99
N PHE A 3 1.61 -0.87 6.67
CA PHE A 3 0.98 0.24 5.95
C PHE A 3 0.02 -0.30 4.90
N MET A 4 -1.18 0.29 4.85
CA MET A 4 -2.06 0.20 3.69
C MET A 4 -1.69 1.32 2.73
N ILE A 5 -1.33 0.96 1.51
CA ILE A 5 -1.11 1.88 0.40
C ILE A 5 -2.36 1.84 -0.47
N ILE A 6 -2.98 2.99 -0.70
CA ILE A 6 -4.10 3.13 -1.62
C ILE A 6 -3.59 3.90 -2.83
N GLU A 7 -3.40 3.17 -3.92
CA GLU A 7 -3.05 3.75 -5.21
C GLU A 7 -4.34 4.14 -5.96
N ARG A 8 -4.32 5.30 -6.61
CA ARG A 8 -5.37 5.73 -7.54
C ARG A 8 -4.78 5.92 -8.91
N PHE A 9 -5.39 5.28 -9.91
CA PHE A 9 -4.93 5.33 -11.29
C PHE A 9 -5.67 6.42 -12.07
N GLN A 10 -4.92 7.24 -12.79
CA GLN A 10 -5.51 8.27 -13.65
C GLN A 10 -6.47 7.65 -14.66
N ASN A 11 -7.65 8.27 -14.82
CA ASN A 11 -8.71 7.83 -15.74
C ASN A 11 -9.22 6.39 -15.51
N ASN A 12 -8.96 5.80 -14.33
CA ASN A 12 -9.22 4.38 -14.06
C ASN A 12 -8.50 3.44 -15.06
N ASP A 13 -7.33 3.86 -15.57
CA ASP A 13 -6.51 3.07 -16.47
C ASP A 13 -5.22 2.62 -15.77
N MET A 14 -5.17 1.34 -15.44
CA MET A 14 -4.01 0.70 -14.81
C MET A 14 -2.95 0.25 -15.82
N LEU A 15 -3.25 0.22 -17.13
CA LEU A 15 -2.35 -0.36 -18.13
C LEU A 15 -0.97 0.31 -18.17
N PRO A 16 -0.84 1.66 -18.06
CA PRO A 16 0.48 2.30 -18.00
C PRO A 16 1.30 1.83 -16.80
N ILE A 17 0.66 1.67 -15.63
CA ILE A 17 1.31 1.18 -14.41
C ILE A 17 1.78 -0.26 -14.60
N TYR A 18 0.91 -1.14 -15.09
CA TYR A 18 1.25 -2.56 -15.28
C TYR A 18 2.29 -2.79 -16.37
N LYS A 19 2.29 -1.96 -17.42
CA LYS A 19 3.36 -1.95 -18.42
C LYS A 19 4.70 -1.61 -17.76
N ARG A 20 4.75 -0.57 -16.94
CA ARG A 20 5.96 -0.19 -16.20
C ARG A 20 6.40 -1.27 -15.21
N ILE A 21 5.47 -1.90 -14.49
CA ILE A 21 5.79 -3.03 -13.60
C ILE A 21 6.42 -4.19 -14.38
N ARG A 22 5.90 -4.52 -15.57
CA ARG A 22 6.47 -5.56 -16.42
C ARG A 22 7.89 -5.23 -16.87
N ASP A 23 8.13 -3.98 -17.26
CA ASP A 23 9.37 -3.55 -17.89
C ASP A 23 10.47 -3.19 -16.87
N GLU A 24 10.12 -2.60 -15.72
CA GLU A 24 11.02 -2.07 -14.69
C GLU A 24 10.90 -2.77 -13.32
N GLY A 25 9.92 -3.66 -13.17
CA GLY A 25 9.57 -4.26 -11.88
C GLY A 25 8.82 -3.29 -10.97
N ARG A 26 8.68 -3.67 -9.69
CA ARG A 26 7.95 -2.87 -8.69
C ARG A 26 8.81 -1.81 -7.98
N MET A 27 10.12 -1.80 -8.24
CA MET A 27 11.07 -0.81 -7.75
C MET A 27 11.12 -0.63 -6.21
N PHE A 28 10.76 -1.66 -5.44
CA PHE A 28 10.83 -1.62 -3.98
C PHE A 28 12.29 -1.46 -3.50
N PRO A 29 12.61 -0.44 -2.68
CA PRO A 29 13.88 -0.36 -1.98
C PRO A 29 14.08 -1.57 -1.04
N GLU A 30 15.34 -1.88 -0.73
CA GLU A 30 15.66 -2.87 0.30
C GLU A 30 15.03 -2.46 1.64
N GLY A 31 14.38 -3.39 2.33
CA GLY A 31 13.66 -3.13 3.59
C GLY A 31 12.20 -2.68 3.42
N LEU A 32 11.73 -2.35 2.21
CA LEU A 32 10.32 -2.15 1.92
C LEU A 32 9.69 -3.44 1.37
N ARG A 33 8.91 -4.13 2.20
CA ARG A 33 8.35 -5.44 1.89
C ARG A 33 6.90 -5.34 1.43
N TYR A 34 6.62 -5.91 0.26
CA TYR A 34 5.25 -6.17 -0.19
C TYR A 34 4.68 -7.41 0.50
N ILE A 35 3.44 -7.33 0.98
CA ILE A 35 2.72 -8.48 1.57
C ILE A 35 1.67 -8.98 0.59
N ASP A 36 0.69 -8.15 0.23
CA ASP A 36 -0.37 -8.52 -0.70
C ASP A 36 -1.05 -7.28 -1.32
N SER A 37 -1.89 -7.45 -2.34
CA SER A 37 -2.69 -6.38 -2.93
C SER A 37 -4.00 -6.84 -3.57
N TRP A 38 -4.95 -5.93 -3.62
CA TRP A 38 -6.27 -6.11 -4.20
C TRP A 38 -6.60 -4.93 -5.11
N VAL A 39 -7.16 -5.21 -6.29
CA VAL A 39 -7.52 -4.18 -7.26
C VAL A 39 -9.04 -4.08 -7.34
N GLU A 40 -9.55 -2.86 -7.36
CA GLU A 40 -10.97 -2.64 -7.55
C GLU A 40 -11.44 -3.11 -8.95
N PRO A 41 -12.64 -3.69 -9.08
CA PRO A 41 -13.12 -4.25 -10.34
C PRO A 41 -13.30 -3.20 -11.45
N ASN A 42 -13.36 -1.91 -11.10
CA ASN A 42 -13.42 -0.80 -12.05
C ASN A 42 -12.03 -0.23 -12.41
N PHE A 43 -10.95 -0.85 -11.93
CA PHE A 43 -9.56 -0.43 -12.15
C PHE A 43 -9.23 0.99 -11.68
N SER A 44 -10.03 1.58 -10.78
CA SER A 44 -9.75 2.93 -10.26
C SER A 44 -8.68 2.94 -9.17
N ARG A 45 -8.58 1.84 -8.40
CA ARG A 45 -7.73 1.74 -7.21
C ARG A 45 -7.06 0.39 -7.05
N CYS A 46 -5.88 0.42 -6.44
CA CYS A 46 -5.19 -0.74 -5.90
C CYS A 46 -4.94 -0.51 -4.40
N PHE A 47 -5.18 -1.53 -3.60
CA PHE A 47 -4.94 -1.55 -2.16
C PHE A 47 -3.78 -2.50 -1.90
N GLN A 48 -2.68 -2.02 -1.34
CA GLN A 48 -1.51 -2.84 -1.05
C GLN A 48 -1.24 -2.85 0.45
N LEU A 49 -0.98 -4.02 1.00
CA LEU A 49 -0.42 -4.14 2.34
C LEU A 49 1.10 -4.24 2.22
N MET A 50 1.81 -3.32 2.86
CA MET A 50 3.26 -3.26 2.88
C MET A 50 3.80 -3.24 4.31
N GLU A 51 5.04 -3.67 4.49
CA GLU A 51 5.77 -3.60 5.74
C GLU A 51 7.11 -2.90 5.55
N CYS A 52 7.41 -1.91 6.40
CA CYS A 52 8.75 -1.37 6.56
C CYS A 52 8.96 -0.82 7.97
N ASP A 53 10.22 -0.71 8.39
CA ASP A 53 10.60 -0.07 9.66
C ASP A 53 11.19 1.34 9.48
N ASP A 54 11.43 1.76 8.24
CA ASP A 54 11.86 3.11 7.87
C ASP A 54 10.89 3.72 6.83
N LEU A 55 10.24 4.82 7.21
CA LEU A 55 9.29 5.56 6.39
C LEU A 55 9.94 6.25 5.18
N CYS A 56 11.25 6.54 5.23
CA CYS A 56 11.98 7.11 4.10
C CYS A 56 11.93 6.19 2.87
N LEU A 57 11.85 4.88 3.07
CA LEU A 57 11.74 3.90 1.98
C LEU A 57 10.42 4.03 1.21
N LEU A 58 9.33 4.41 1.87
CA LEU A 58 8.06 4.70 1.20
C LEU A 58 8.14 5.98 0.36
N GLN A 59 8.84 7.00 0.86
CA GLN A 59 9.08 8.25 0.12
C GLN A 59 9.94 7.99 -1.12
N GLU A 60 11.04 7.24 -0.96
CA GLU A 60 11.91 6.84 -2.07
C GLU A 60 11.12 6.06 -3.13
N TRP A 61 10.31 5.09 -2.70
CA TRP A 61 9.48 4.30 -3.59
C TRP A 61 8.47 5.16 -4.36
N ILE A 62 7.74 6.07 -3.68
CA ILE A 62 6.80 6.99 -4.34
C ILE A 62 7.50 7.85 -5.39
N LEU A 63 8.69 8.37 -5.10
CA LEU A 63 9.45 9.19 -6.05
C LEU A 63 9.81 8.41 -7.33
N LYS A 64 10.06 7.09 -7.23
CA LYS A 64 10.28 6.24 -8.42
C LYS A 64 9.04 6.13 -9.30
N TRP A 65 7.84 6.25 -8.73
CA TRP A 65 6.56 6.24 -9.46
C TRP A 65 6.11 7.61 -9.97
N ASN A 66 6.88 8.68 -9.72
CA ASN A 66 6.55 10.00 -10.21
C ASN A 66 6.38 10.01 -11.75
N GLY A 67 5.40 10.76 -12.25
CA GLY A 67 5.08 10.84 -13.67
C GLY A 67 4.31 9.64 -14.25
N SER A 68 3.99 8.61 -13.45
CA SER A 68 3.21 7.45 -13.89
C SER A 68 1.70 7.70 -14.01
N GLY A 69 1.21 8.81 -13.45
CA GLY A 69 -0.23 9.10 -13.32
C GLY A 69 -0.89 8.42 -12.11
N ALA A 70 -0.17 7.60 -11.34
CA ALA A 70 -0.65 7.09 -10.06
C ALA A 70 -0.48 8.12 -8.94
N THR A 71 -1.44 8.17 -8.03
CA THR A 71 -1.33 8.90 -6.76
C THR A 71 -1.48 7.94 -5.59
N PHE A 72 -0.88 8.29 -4.44
CA PHE A 72 -0.71 7.36 -3.32
C PHE A 72 -1.23 8.00 -2.03
N GLU A 73 -2.04 7.24 -1.29
CA GLU A 73 -2.38 7.49 0.12
C GLU A 73 -1.73 6.41 0.98
N ILE A 74 -1.06 6.80 2.06
CA ILE A 74 -0.37 5.88 2.98
C ILE A 74 -1.04 5.94 4.34
N VAL A 75 -1.59 4.81 4.78
CA VAL A 75 -2.27 4.69 6.07
C VAL A 75 -1.53 3.67 6.94
N PRO A 76 -0.99 4.05 8.12
CA PRO A 76 -0.46 3.07 9.06
C PRO A 76 -1.60 2.20 9.60
N VAL A 77 -1.39 0.88 9.65
CA VAL A 77 -2.41 -0.07 10.07
C VAL A 77 -1.90 -1.07 11.10
N VAL A 78 -2.82 -1.64 11.87
CA VAL A 78 -2.56 -2.74 12.81
C VAL A 78 -3.48 -3.90 12.42
N SER A 79 -2.96 -5.13 12.46
CA SER A 79 -3.79 -6.30 12.12
C SER A 79 -4.96 -6.43 13.09
N SER A 80 -6.12 -6.87 12.58
CA SER A 80 -7.31 -7.08 13.42
C SER A 80 -7.07 -8.08 14.55
N GLU A 81 -6.13 -9.02 14.40
CA GLU A 81 -5.72 -9.91 15.49
C GLU A 81 -5.07 -9.16 16.65
N LYS A 82 -4.14 -8.25 16.38
CA LYS A 82 -3.50 -7.42 17.41
C LYS A 82 -4.51 -6.45 18.02
N THR A 83 -5.33 -5.80 17.19
CA THR A 83 -6.38 -4.88 17.66
C THR A 83 -7.39 -5.58 18.56
N ARG A 84 -7.80 -6.82 18.24
CA ARG A 84 -8.68 -7.62 19.10
C ARG A 84 -8.10 -7.80 20.52
N LYS A 85 -6.79 -8.05 20.65
CA LYS A 85 -6.13 -8.20 21.96
C LYS A 85 -6.12 -6.90 22.77
N VAL A 86 -6.03 -5.74 22.09
CA VAL A 86 -6.09 -4.41 22.73
C VAL A 86 -7.50 -4.09 23.20
N VAL A 87 -8.51 -4.41 22.38
CA VAL A 87 -9.91 -4.09 22.67
C VAL A 87 -10.53 -5.04 23.69
N ALA A 88 -10.18 -6.32 23.68
CA ALA A 88 -10.85 -7.36 24.49
C ALA A 88 -11.00 -7.00 25.99
N PRO A 89 -9.98 -6.49 26.72
CA PRO A 89 -10.12 -6.15 28.13
C PRO A 89 -11.08 -5.00 28.44
N LEU A 90 -11.47 -4.21 27.43
CA LEU A 90 -12.38 -3.06 27.58
C LEU A 90 -13.84 -3.45 27.34
N LEU A 91 -14.10 -4.60 26.71
CA LEU A 91 -15.45 -5.01 26.32
C LEU A 91 -16.33 -5.37 27.53
N ASP A 92 -15.73 -5.91 28.60
CA ASP A 92 -16.45 -6.30 29.81
C ASP A 92 -16.91 -5.11 30.67
N ASN A 93 -16.47 -3.89 30.31
CA ASN A 93 -16.82 -2.64 31.01
C ASN A 93 -17.79 -1.76 30.21
N LEU A 94 -18.38 -2.26 29.12
CA LEU A 94 -19.46 -1.62 28.34
C LEU A 94 -20.83 -2.00 28.90
#